data_AF-A0A2E8VVX0-F1
#
_entry.id   AF-A0A2E8VVX0-F1
#
_cell.length_a   1.000
_cell.length_b   1.000
_cell.length_c   1.000
_cell.angle_alpha   90.00
_cell.angle_beta   90.00
_cell.angle_gamma   90.00
#
_symmetry.space_group_name_H-M   'P 1'
#
loop_
_entity.id
_entity.type
_entity.pdbx_description
1 polymer ?
#
loop_
_entity_poly.entity_id
_entity_poly.type
_entity_poly.pdbx_seq_one_letter_code
_entity_poly.pdbx_strand_id
1 'polypeptide(L)'
;MAGLGWQQWSTGDTVSAANFQGFLQDQIIQVYASTTARDTANPSPSHGQWAFVTADDTLYYRSSSAWVATSLAADITGITTAANSALAGGATSGDVTLTVDVNNATVATATAADYVLIADTDDSNATRKALISDITALAGDITEVTAGTAISGGGSSGAVTVNVDVNGASVVTGTSTDYILIEDVTDNTTKKCLASDIASDPIPLILALS
;
A
#
# COMPACT_ATOMS: atom_id res chain seq x y z
N MET A 1 29.74 -28.80 -36.28
CA MET A 1 28.97 -29.97 -35.78
C MET A 1 28.54 -29.65 -34.35
N ALA A 2 27.91 -30.51 -33.56
CA ALA A 2 27.88 -30.30 -32.10
C ALA A 2 29.17 -30.89 -31.52
N GLY A 3 29.65 -30.40 -30.37
CA GLY A 3 30.72 -31.10 -29.65
C GLY A 3 30.32 -32.55 -29.35
N LEU A 4 31.29 -33.46 -29.30
CA LEU A 4 31.03 -34.91 -29.20
C LEU A 4 30.52 -35.35 -27.81
N GLY A 5 30.48 -34.44 -26.83
CA GLY A 5 30.01 -34.71 -25.48
C GLY A 5 31.15 -35.06 -24.53
N TRP A 6 30.89 -35.94 -23.58
CA TRP A 6 31.87 -36.39 -22.60
C TRP A 6 32.46 -37.75 -22.99
N GLN A 7 33.77 -37.94 -22.76
CA GLN A 7 34.47 -39.20 -22.98
C GLN A 7 35.30 -39.60 -21.76
N GLN A 8 35.14 -40.85 -21.32
CA GLN A 8 36.04 -41.46 -20.34
C GLN A 8 37.26 -42.04 -21.05
N TRP A 9 38.46 -41.61 -20.65
CA TRP A 9 39.71 -42.14 -21.17
C TRP A 9 40.30 -43.17 -20.21
N SER A 10 40.85 -44.24 -20.76
CA SER A 10 41.62 -45.25 -20.04
C SER A 10 43.12 -45.05 -20.27
N THR A 11 43.93 -45.54 -19.35
CA THR A 11 45.39 -45.54 -19.52
C THR A 11 45.78 -46.30 -20.78
N GLY A 12 46.52 -45.63 -21.67
CA GLY A 12 46.96 -46.20 -22.95
C GLY A 12 46.03 -45.90 -24.13
N ASP A 13 44.90 -45.24 -23.92
CA ASP A 13 44.04 -44.80 -25.02
C ASP A 13 44.75 -43.76 -25.90
N THR A 14 44.58 -43.90 -27.21
CA THR A 14 45.10 -42.91 -28.17
C THR A 14 44.10 -41.77 -28.34
N VAL A 15 44.53 -40.54 -28.09
CA VAL A 15 43.74 -39.33 -28.39
C VAL A 15 44.01 -38.92 -29.83
N SER A 16 43.06 -39.19 -30.72
CA SER A 16 43.13 -38.73 -32.11
C SER A 16 42.86 -37.21 -32.19
N ALA A 17 43.25 -36.58 -33.31
CA ALA A 17 42.90 -35.19 -33.56
C ALA A 17 41.38 -34.95 -33.56
N ALA A 18 40.59 -35.90 -34.07
CA ALA A 18 39.14 -35.82 -34.04
C ALA A 18 38.59 -35.88 -32.61
N ASN A 19 39.17 -36.73 -31.75
CA ASN A 19 38.80 -36.83 -30.35
C ASN A 19 39.14 -35.54 -29.59
N PHE A 20 40.34 -35.01 -29.79
CA PHE A 20 40.78 -33.76 -29.16
C PHE A 20 39.90 -32.58 -29.59
N GLN A 21 39.63 -32.45 -30.88
CA GLN A 21 38.76 -31.37 -31.37
C GLN A 21 37.33 -31.50 -30.83
N GLY A 22 36.72 -32.68 -30.97
CA GLY A 22 35.30 -32.85 -30.69
C GLY A 22 34.93 -32.96 -29.21
N PHE A 23 35.74 -33.64 -28.39
CA PHE A 23 35.47 -33.82 -26.96
C PHE A 23 36.08 -32.73 -26.08
N LEU A 24 37.10 -32.00 -26.55
CA LEU A 24 37.81 -31.00 -25.73
C LEU A 24 37.74 -29.60 -26.36
N GLN A 25 38.41 -29.36 -27.50
CA GLN A 25 38.55 -28.01 -28.07
C GLN A 25 37.17 -27.35 -28.35
N ASP A 26 36.22 -28.11 -28.86
CA ASP A 26 34.86 -27.65 -29.17
C ASP A 26 33.97 -27.48 -27.91
N GLN A 27 34.40 -27.92 -26.73
CA GLN A 27 33.59 -27.95 -25.51
C GLN A 27 34.10 -27.03 -24.39
N ILE A 28 35.29 -26.47 -24.54
CA ILE A 28 35.83 -25.45 -23.62
C ILE A 28 35.33 -24.05 -23.96
N ILE A 29 35.41 -23.14 -22.98
CA ILE A 29 35.27 -21.70 -23.22
C ILE A 29 36.59 -21.16 -23.77
N GLN A 30 36.60 -20.81 -25.05
CA GLN A 30 37.79 -20.28 -25.72
C GLN A 30 37.89 -18.77 -25.50
N VAL A 31 39.07 -18.25 -25.18
CA VAL A 31 39.26 -16.81 -24.88
C VAL A 31 39.91 -16.10 -26.06
N TYR A 32 39.30 -15.01 -26.51
CA TYR A 32 39.77 -14.23 -27.67
C TYR A 32 39.86 -12.74 -27.36
N ALA A 33 40.80 -12.06 -28.03
CA ALA A 33 40.98 -10.61 -27.86
C ALA A 33 39.81 -9.79 -28.43
N SER A 34 39.15 -10.27 -29.50
CA SER A 34 38.02 -9.60 -30.15
C SER A 34 37.14 -10.61 -30.89
N THR A 35 35.93 -10.19 -31.28
CA THR A 35 35.03 -11.01 -32.11
C THR A 35 35.66 -11.33 -33.47
N THR A 36 36.37 -10.38 -34.09
CA THR A 36 37.13 -10.62 -35.33
C THR A 36 38.26 -11.64 -35.14
N ALA A 37 38.99 -11.58 -34.01
CA ALA A 37 40.04 -12.55 -33.71
C ALA A 37 39.48 -13.95 -33.51
N ARG A 38 38.34 -14.07 -32.81
CA ARG A 38 37.58 -15.32 -32.67
C ARG A 38 37.17 -15.87 -34.04
N ASP A 39 36.53 -15.06 -34.87
CA ASP A 39 35.98 -15.52 -36.16
C ASP A 39 37.09 -15.90 -37.15
N THR A 40 38.26 -15.27 -37.05
CA THR A 40 39.46 -15.62 -37.83
C THR A 40 40.07 -16.94 -37.35
N ALA A 41 40.20 -17.12 -36.04
CA ALA A 41 40.80 -18.32 -35.45
C ALA A 41 39.90 -19.56 -35.55
N ASN A 42 38.57 -19.35 -35.58
CA ASN A 42 37.57 -20.40 -35.67
C ASN A 42 36.55 -20.09 -36.78
N PRO A 43 36.91 -20.35 -38.06
CA PRO A 43 36.06 -20.02 -39.21
C PRO A 43 34.89 -20.99 -39.42
N SER A 44 34.84 -22.11 -38.69
CA SER A 44 33.78 -23.12 -38.82
C SER A 44 33.37 -23.65 -37.44
N PRO A 45 32.83 -22.76 -36.58
CA PRO A 45 32.49 -23.11 -35.22
C PRO A 45 31.35 -24.12 -35.15
N SER A 46 31.44 -25.02 -34.16
CA SER A 46 30.42 -26.01 -33.83
C SER A 46 29.24 -25.37 -33.07
N HIS A 47 28.02 -25.86 -33.31
CA HIS A 47 26.82 -25.44 -32.58
C HIS A 47 26.99 -25.78 -31.08
N GLY A 48 26.64 -24.84 -30.21
CA GLY A 48 26.79 -24.98 -28.76
C GLY A 48 28.21 -24.68 -28.23
N GLN A 49 29.16 -24.31 -29.09
CA GLN A 49 30.47 -23.81 -28.65
C GLN A 49 30.34 -22.53 -27.83
N TRP A 50 31.28 -22.31 -26.91
CA TRP A 50 31.37 -21.11 -26.09
C TRP A 50 32.69 -20.36 -26.33
N ALA A 51 32.63 -19.04 -26.27
CA ALA A 51 33.81 -18.17 -26.37
C ALA A 51 33.66 -16.94 -25.47
N PHE A 52 34.72 -16.58 -24.74
CA PHE A 52 34.80 -15.32 -24.02
C PHE A 52 35.62 -14.32 -24.82
N VAL A 53 35.11 -13.11 -25.02
CA VAL A 53 35.83 -12.04 -25.71
C VAL A 53 36.22 -10.98 -24.68
N THR A 54 37.52 -10.68 -24.60
CA THR A 54 38.06 -9.78 -23.57
C THR A 54 37.92 -8.30 -23.92
N ALA A 55 37.63 -7.96 -25.18
CA ALA A 55 37.41 -6.56 -25.58
C ALA A 55 36.09 -5.98 -25.05
N ASP A 56 35.09 -6.84 -24.81
CA ASP A 56 33.74 -6.47 -24.38
C ASP A 56 33.29 -7.25 -23.13
N ASP A 57 34.21 -7.99 -22.48
CA ASP A 57 33.95 -8.89 -21.34
C ASP A 57 32.71 -9.77 -21.49
N THR A 58 32.45 -10.21 -22.72
CA THR A 58 31.21 -10.89 -23.06
C THR A 58 31.45 -12.37 -23.32
N LEU A 59 30.63 -13.21 -22.67
CA LEU A 59 30.52 -14.62 -23.01
C LEU A 59 29.59 -14.75 -24.23
N TYR A 60 29.98 -15.54 -25.21
CA TYR A 60 29.22 -15.85 -26.40
C TYR A 60 28.97 -17.35 -26.48
N TYR A 61 27.78 -17.74 -26.93
CA TYR A 61 27.51 -19.10 -27.38
C TYR A 61 27.26 -19.13 -28.89
N ARG A 62 27.63 -20.23 -29.54
CA ARG A 62 27.37 -20.44 -30.97
C ARG A 62 25.99 -21.03 -31.15
N SER A 63 25.06 -20.26 -31.71
CA SER A 63 23.75 -20.77 -32.17
C SER A 63 23.94 -21.67 -33.41
N SER A 64 22.89 -22.01 -34.15
CA SER A 64 23.06 -22.80 -35.39
C SER A 64 23.72 -21.98 -36.50
N SER A 65 23.59 -20.65 -36.51
CA SER A 65 24.04 -19.78 -37.60
C SER A 65 24.91 -18.57 -37.20
N ALA A 66 24.92 -18.14 -35.92
CA ALA A 66 25.76 -17.04 -35.46
C ALA A 66 26.32 -17.24 -34.04
N TRP A 67 27.33 -16.44 -33.68
CA TRP A 67 27.69 -16.22 -32.28
C TRP A 67 26.68 -15.26 -31.65
N VAL A 68 26.17 -15.61 -30.47
CA VAL A 68 25.18 -14.82 -29.72
C VAL A 68 25.80 -14.47 -28.38
N ALA A 69 25.77 -13.18 -28.04
CA ALA A 69 26.21 -12.70 -26.73
C ALA A 69 25.25 -13.20 -25.64
N THR A 70 25.80 -13.69 -24.53
CA THR A 70 25.05 -13.93 -23.30
C THR A 70 25.36 -12.84 -22.30
N SER A 71 24.32 -12.33 -21.63
CA SER A 71 24.52 -11.51 -20.45
C SER A 71 24.97 -12.41 -19.30
N LEU A 72 26.07 -12.03 -18.64
CA LEU A 72 26.44 -12.58 -17.33
C LEU A 72 25.84 -11.75 -16.18
N ALA A 73 25.23 -10.60 -16.48
CA ALA A 73 24.39 -9.90 -15.53
C ALA A 73 23.08 -10.68 -15.33
N ALA A 74 22.60 -10.75 -14.08
CA ALA A 74 21.41 -11.48 -13.65
C ALA A 74 20.15 -11.14 -14.47
N ASP A 75 19.09 -11.94 -14.26
CA ASP A 75 17.78 -11.85 -14.94
C ASP A 75 17.21 -10.41 -15.05
N ILE A 76 17.40 -9.58 -14.02
CA ILE A 76 16.96 -8.18 -14.02
C ILE A 76 18.09 -7.28 -14.54
N THR A 77 17.90 -6.71 -15.72
CA THR A 77 18.84 -5.77 -16.37
C THR A 77 18.66 -4.31 -15.94
N GLY A 78 17.61 -4.01 -15.17
CA GLY A 78 17.43 -2.73 -14.51
C GLY A 78 16.04 -2.52 -13.93
N ILE A 79 15.94 -1.57 -13.00
CA ILE A 79 14.68 -1.08 -12.45
C ILE A 79 14.69 0.44 -12.63
N THR A 80 13.74 0.97 -13.39
CA THR A 80 13.59 2.41 -13.64
C THR A 80 12.18 2.82 -13.21
N THR A 81 12.07 3.82 -12.35
CA THR A 81 10.79 4.39 -11.95
C THR A 81 10.47 5.63 -12.81
N ALA A 82 9.19 5.91 -13.02
CA ALA A 82 8.77 7.10 -13.76
C ALA A 82 9.08 8.38 -12.96
N ALA A 83 9.30 9.50 -13.66
CA ALA A 83 9.60 10.79 -13.03
C ALA A 83 8.50 11.29 -12.07
N ASN A 84 7.28 10.79 -12.16
CA ASN A 84 6.15 11.10 -11.29
C ASN A 84 5.67 9.87 -10.48
N SER A 85 6.52 8.86 -10.33
CA SER A 85 6.21 7.68 -9.52
C SER A 85 6.36 7.99 -8.03
N ALA A 86 5.53 7.33 -7.20
CA ALA A 86 5.71 7.29 -5.75
C ALA A 86 6.89 6.39 -5.30
N LEU A 87 7.61 5.79 -6.26
CA LEU A 87 8.87 5.08 -6.04
C LEU A 87 10.02 5.88 -6.67
N ALA A 88 11.11 6.04 -5.92
CA ALA A 88 12.34 6.68 -6.36
C ALA A 88 13.53 5.71 -6.27
N GLY A 89 14.59 6.03 -7.01
CA GLY A 89 15.81 5.21 -7.09
C GLY A 89 15.84 4.32 -8.33
N GLY A 90 16.29 3.08 -8.16
CA GLY A 90 16.56 2.16 -9.25
C GLY A 90 18.03 2.18 -9.70
N ALA A 91 18.42 1.16 -10.48
CA ALA A 91 19.72 1.07 -11.12
C ALA A 91 19.64 0.15 -12.34
N THR A 92 20.60 0.27 -13.25
CA THR A 92 20.79 -0.62 -14.42
C THR A 92 21.90 -1.65 -14.20
N SER A 93 22.56 -1.62 -13.03
CA SER A 93 23.59 -2.56 -12.59
C SER A 93 23.88 -2.37 -11.10
N GLY A 94 24.49 -3.36 -10.46
CA GLY A 94 24.86 -3.32 -9.04
C GLY A 94 23.67 -3.43 -8.10
N ASP A 95 23.85 -3.01 -6.85
CA ASP A 95 22.81 -3.05 -5.83
C ASP A 95 21.72 -2.02 -6.12
N VAL A 96 20.47 -2.47 -6.15
CA VAL A 96 19.31 -1.59 -6.38
C VAL A 96 18.77 -1.09 -5.05
N THR A 97 18.68 0.23 -4.91
CA THR A 97 17.91 0.86 -3.83
C THR A 97 16.63 1.45 -4.40
N LEU A 98 15.49 1.11 -3.78
CA LEU A 98 14.20 1.74 -4.04
C LEU A 98 13.68 2.34 -2.74
N THR A 99 13.21 3.58 -2.82
CA THR A 99 12.56 4.27 -1.70
C THR A 99 11.16 4.70 -2.11
N VAL A 100 10.26 4.74 -1.13
CA VAL A 100 8.98 5.42 -1.32
C VAL A 100 9.23 6.94 -1.27
N ASP A 101 8.82 7.63 -2.32
CA ASP A 101 8.85 9.09 -2.41
C ASP A 101 7.49 9.60 -2.89
N VAL A 102 6.57 9.76 -1.94
CA VAL A 102 5.20 10.21 -2.25
C VAL A 102 5.16 11.66 -2.76
N ASN A 103 6.18 12.47 -2.43
CA ASN A 103 6.24 13.88 -2.82
C ASN A 103 6.59 14.06 -4.30
N ASN A 104 7.15 13.03 -4.93
CA ASN A 104 7.42 13.00 -6.36
C ASN A 104 6.17 12.67 -7.20
N ALA A 105 5.09 12.17 -6.58
CA ALA A 105 3.83 11.92 -7.25
C ALA A 105 3.05 13.23 -7.51
N THR A 106 2.18 13.22 -8.51
CA THR A 106 1.27 14.35 -8.76
C THR A 106 0.16 14.40 -7.71
N VAL A 107 -0.17 15.61 -7.25
CA VAL A 107 -1.29 15.82 -6.31
C VAL A 107 -2.63 15.48 -6.96
N ALA A 108 -3.49 14.80 -6.23
CA ALA A 108 -4.88 14.53 -6.61
C ALA A 108 -5.82 14.97 -5.47
N THR A 109 -7.04 15.40 -5.83
CA THR A 109 -8.12 15.60 -4.85
C THR A 109 -8.76 14.24 -4.55
N ALA A 110 -8.63 13.78 -3.32
CA ALA A 110 -9.24 12.53 -2.87
C ALA A 110 -10.77 12.57 -3.00
N THR A 111 -11.35 11.49 -3.52
CA THR A 111 -12.78 11.23 -3.60
C THR A 111 -13.14 9.99 -2.80
N ALA A 112 -14.42 9.85 -2.42
CA ALA A 112 -14.90 8.71 -1.65
C ALA A 112 -14.69 7.36 -2.35
N ALA A 113 -14.58 7.36 -3.69
CA ALA A 113 -14.36 6.17 -4.51
C ALA A 113 -12.88 5.79 -4.67
N ASP A 114 -11.96 6.65 -4.23
CA ASP A 114 -10.53 6.34 -4.32
C ASP A 114 -10.10 5.32 -3.27
N TYR A 115 -8.96 4.70 -3.54
CA TYR A 115 -8.34 3.73 -2.66
C TYR A 115 -7.02 4.24 -2.08
N VAL A 116 -6.75 3.88 -0.84
CA VAL A 116 -5.42 3.99 -0.23
C VAL A 116 -4.92 2.62 0.20
N LEU A 117 -3.60 2.42 0.20
CA LEU A 117 -3.02 1.20 0.76
C LEU A 117 -2.97 1.30 2.29
N ILE A 118 -3.31 0.21 2.97
CA ILE A 118 -3.27 0.06 4.41
C ILE A 118 -2.60 -1.27 4.77
N ALA A 119 -2.07 -1.36 5.99
CA ALA A 119 -1.76 -2.64 6.60
C ALA A 119 -3.00 -3.16 7.31
N ASP A 120 -3.51 -4.30 6.86
CA ASP A 120 -4.69 -4.98 7.41
C ASP A 120 -4.26 -5.79 8.63
N THR A 121 -4.26 -5.15 9.81
CA THR A 121 -3.61 -5.69 11.01
C THR A 121 -4.34 -6.88 11.63
N ASP A 122 -5.64 -7.01 11.37
CA ASP A 122 -6.47 -8.14 11.79
C ASP A 122 -6.37 -9.35 10.83
N ASP A 123 -5.83 -9.15 9.62
CA ASP A 123 -5.47 -10.24 8.69
C ASP A 123 -3.96 -10.27 8.37
N SER A 124 -3.19 -10.69 9.37
CA SER A 124 -1.75 -10.98 9.23
C SER A 124 -0.88 -9.79 8.81
N ASN A 125 -1.34 -8.56 9.01
CA ASN A 125 -0.68 -7.33 8.53
C ASN A 125 -0.50 -7.31 7.00
N ALA A 126 -1.38 -7.99 6.26
CA ALA A 126 -1.34 -7.99 4.80
C ALA A 126 -1.58 -6.58 4.27
N THR A 127 -0.83 -6.16 3.23
CA THR A 127 -1.13 -4.88 2.57
C THR A 127 -2.39 -5.04 1.73
N ARG A 128 -3.42 -4.25 2.04
CA ARG A 128 -4.68 -4.19 1.29
C ARG A 128 -4.97 -2.77 0.85
N LYS A 129 -5.97 -2.63 0.00
CA LYS A 129 -6.55 -1.33 -0.34
C LYS A 129 -7.83 -1.10 0.47
N ALA A 130 -8.03 0.11 0.96
CA ALA A 130 -9.25 0.55 1.62
C ALA A 130 -9.87 1.71 0.83
N LEU A 131 -11.20 1.76 0.74
CA LEU A 131 -11.89 2.92 0.18
C LEU A 131 -11.71 4.11 1.12
N ILE A 132 -11.55 5.30 0.55
CA ILE A 132 -11.51 6.53 1.35
C ILE A 132 -12.83 6.71 2.11
N SER A 133 -13.97 6.33 1.53
CA SER A 133 -15.27 6.36 2.22
C SER A 133 -15.25 5.59 3.54
N ASP A 134 -14.68 4.38 3.52
CA ASP A 134 -14.67 3.49 4.67
C ASP A 134 -13.78 4.06 5.78
N ILE A 135 -12.66 4.68 5.42
CA ILE A 135 -11.76 5.35 6.37
C ILE A 135 -12.43 6.58 6.97
N THR A 136 -13.07 7.42 6.16
CA THR A 136 -13.77 8.61 6.66
C THR A 136 -14.95 8.25 7.57
N ALA A 137 -15.60 7.11 7.32
CA ALA A 137 -16.68 6.62 8.17
C ALA A 137 -16.20 6.20 9.57
N LEU A 138 -14.91 5.89 9.75
CA LEU A 138 -14.33 5.61 11.08
C LEU A 138 -14.36 6.84 12.00
N ALA A 139 -14.46 8.05 11.45
CA ALA A 139 -14.57 9.28 12.24
C ALA A 139 -15.97 9.48 12.88
N GLY A 140 -16.95 8.63 12.55
CA GLY A 140 -18.35 8.79 12.95
C GLY A 140 -19.18 9.58 11.93
N ASP A 141 -20.51 9.46 12.02
CA ASP A 141 -21.48 10.06 11.10
C ASP A 141 -21.95 11.46 11.51
N ILE A 142 -21.92 11.77 12.81
CA ILE A 142 -22.31 13.08 13.36
C ILE A 142 -21.23 14.11 13.05
N THR A 143 -21.58 15.12 12.26
CA THR A 143 -20.69 16.25 11.91
C THR A 143 -20.86 17.45 12.85
N GLU A 144 -22.03 17.59 13.47
CA GLU A 144 -22.33 18.67 14.41
C GLU A 144 -23.49 18.31 15.34
N VAL A 145 -23.42 18.81 16.58
CA VAL A 145 -24.54 18.88 17.52
C VAL A 145 -24.76 20.35 17.89
N THR A 146 -25.82 20.94 17.34
CA THR A 146 -26.19 22.34 17.61
C THR A 146 -27.26 22.39 18.69
N ALA A 147 -26.97 23.05 19.81
CA ALA A 147 -27.92 23.23 20.90
C ALA A 147 -29.11 24.10 20.46
N GLY A 148 -30.32 23.65 20.79
CA GLY A 148 -31.55 24.41 20.59
C GLY A 148 -31.83 25.42 21.72
N THR A 149 -33.01 26.02 21.72
CA THR A 149 -33.48 26.86 22.84
C THR A 149 -33.57 26.06 24.13
N ALA A 150 -33.27 26.70 25.27
CA ALA A 150 -33.23 26.07 26.60
C ALA A 150 -32.22 24.93 26.78
N ILE A 151 -31.29 24.79 25.83
CA ILE A 151 -30.20 23.84 25.83
C ILE A 151 -28.90 24.62 25.61
N SER A 152 -27.86 24.29 26.36
CA SER A 152 -26.50 24.82 26.16
C SER A 152 -25.52 23.70 25.82
N GLY A 153 -24.36 24.06 25.28
CA GLY A 153 -23.34 23.12 24.85
C GLY A 153 -23.42 22.83 23.35
N GLY A 154 -23.18 21.59 22.97
CA GLY A 154 -23.01 21.20 21.57
C GLY A 154 -21.54 21.17 21.13
N GLY A 155 -21.30 20.91 19.85
CA GLY A 155 -19.96 20.86 19.27
C GLY A 155 -19.91 20.19 17.91
N SER A 156 -18.82 20.44 17.17
CA SER A 156 -18.57 19.92 15.82
C SER A 156 -17.51 18.81 15.77
N SER A 157 -16.96 18.41 16.92
CA SER A 157 -15.94 17.35 17.01
C SER A 157 -15.71 16.88 18.45
N GLY A 158 -15.25 15.64 18.60
CA GLY A 158 -14.85 15.08 19.89
C GLY A 158 -16.03 14.74 20.79
N ALA A 159 -15.77 14.60 22.11
CA ALA A 159 -16.83 14.37 23.08
C ALA A 159 -17.64 15.66 23.27
N VAL A 160 -18.94 15.60 22.97
CA VAL A 160 -19.86 16.73 23.12
C VAL A 160 -20.58 16.65 24.46
N THR A 161 -20.68 17.77 25.17
CA THR A 161 -21.54 17.91 26.36
C THR A 161 -22.74 18.78 26.02
N VAL A 162 -23.92 18.36 26.46
CA VAL A 162 -25.18 19.10 26.30
C VAL A 162 -25.84 19.21 27.67
N ASN A 163 -26.25 20.41 28.03
CA ASN A 163 -26.89 20.69 29.31
C ASN A 163 -28.23 21.39 29.09
N VAL A 164 -29.18 21.12 29.98
CA VAL A 164 -30.37 21.97 30.07
C VAL A 164 -29.94 23.33 30.60
N ASP A 165 -30.26 24.39 29.86
CA ASP A 165 -30.03 25.77 30.26
C ASP A 165 -31.35 26.51 30.33
N VAL A 166 -31.95 26.48 31.52
CA VAL A 166 -33.22 27.19 31.79
C VAL A 166 -33.11 28.70 31.61
N ASN A 167 -31.92 29.29 31.74
CA ASN A 167 -31.71 30.72 31.55
C ASN A 167 -31.64 31.10 30.06
N GLY A 168 -31.32 30.14 29.20
CA GLY A 168 -31.40 30.26 27.74
C GLY A 168 -32.82 30.13 27.18
N ALA A 169 -33.82 29.82 28.02
CA ALA A 169 -35.22 29.81 27.64
C ALA A 169 -35.81 31.23 27.63
N SER A 170 -36.80 31.48 26.75
CA SER A 170 -37.57 32.72 26.81
C SER A 170 -38.53 32.71 28.00
N VAL A 171 -38.67 33.85 28.68
CA VAL A 171 -39.62 34.01 29.78
C VAL A 171 -41.04 34.15 29.22
N VAL A 172 -41.97 33.38 29.77
CA VAL A 172 -43.40 33.50 29.46
C VAL A 172 -44.21 33.56 30.76
N THR A 173 -45.35 34.24 30.73
CA THR A 173 -46.35 34.15 31.80
C THR A 173 -47.12 32.86 31.61
N GLY A 174 -46.91 31.89 32.51
CA GLY A 174 -47.57 30.59 32.43
C GLY A 174 -49.10 30.69 32.53
N THR A 175 -49.81 29.89 31.74
CA THR A 175 -51.26 29.69 31.80
C THR A 175 -51.59 28.35 32.47
N SER A 176 -52.82 28.18 32.97
CA SER A 176 -53.26 26.92 33.58
C SER A 176 -53.25 25.73 32.59
N THR A 177 -53.27 26.02 31.29
CA THR A 177 -53.22 25.03 30.22
C THR A 177 -51.80 24.69 29.76
N ASP A 178 -50.79 25.38 30.28
CA ASP A 178 -49.40 25.10 29.93
C ASP A 178 -48.93 23.80 30.58
N TYR A 179 -47.91 23.20 29.96
CA TYR A 179 -47.26 22.01 30.46
C TYR A 179 -45.96 22.34 31.18
N ILE A 180 -45.74 21.67 32.30
CA ILE A 180 -44.47 21.65 33.03
C ILE A 180 -43.91 20.23 32.93
N LEU A 181 -42.61 20.10 32.67
CA LEU A 181 -41.93 18.81 32.77
C LEU A 181 -41.67 18.50 34.25
N ILE A 182 -42.07 17.32 34.69
CA ILE A 182 -41.86 16.83 36.05
C ILE A 182 -41.31 15.41 35.99
N GLU A 183 -40.59 15.01 37.02
CA GLU A 183 -40.25 13.61 37.24
C GLU A 183 -41.44 12.93 37.95
N ASP A 184 -42.04 11.92 37.32
CA ASP A 184 -43.05 11.10 37.98
C ASP A 184 -42.35 10.08 38.88
N VAL A 185 -42.35 10.35 40.18
CA VAL A 185 -41.70 9.51 41.20
C VAL A 185 -42.33 8.12 41.34
N THR A 186 -43.49 7.87 40.73
CA THR A 186 -44.14 6.56 40.74
C THR A 186 -43.48 5.59 39.76
N ASP A 187 -42.91 6.09 38.66
CA ASP A 187 -42.28 5.26 37.62
C ASP A 187 -40.90 5.76 37.13
N ASN A 188 -40.35 6.82 37.73
CA ASN A 188 -39.05 7.39 37.40
C ASN A 188 -38.94 7.78 35.90
N THR A 189 -40.04 8.28 35.33
CA THR A 189 -40.05 8.84 33.98
C THR A 189 -40.38 10.32 34.01
N THR A 190 -39.79 11.08 33.08
CA THR A 190 -40.12 12.49 32.89
C THR A 190 -41.43 12.60 32.11
N LYS A 191 -42.45 13.25 32.70
CA LYS A 191 -43.77 13.46 32.10
C LYS A 191 -44.09 14.95 32.02
N LYS A 192 -45.12 15.28 31.24
CA LYS A 192 -45.74 16.60 31.27
C LYS A 192 -46.92 16.59 32.23
N CYS A 193 -47.02 17.59 33.12
CA CYS A 193 -48.23 17.87 33.90
C CYS A 193 -48.80 19.23 33.50
N LEU A 194 -50.10 19.45 33.63
CA LEU A 194 -50.64 20.80 33.47
C LEU A 194 -50.20 21.66 34.66
N ALA A 195 -49.99 22.95 34.43
CA ALA A 195 -49.77 23.90 35.52
C ALA A 195 -50.95 23.90 36.51
N SER A 196 -52.17 23.63 36.04
CA SER A 196 -53.36 23.44 36.89
C SER A 196 -53.25 22.28 37.87
N ASP A 197 -52.54 21.21 37.50
CA ASP A 197 -52.45 20.00 38.32
C ASP A 197 -51.53 20.21 39.53
N ILE A 198 -50.54 21.11 39.41
CA ILE A 198 -49.70 21.55 40.54
C ILE A 198 -50.45 22.54 41.42
N ALA A 199 -51.23 23.44 40.82
CA ALA A 199 -51.96 24.48 41.56
C ALA A 199 -53.21 23.98 42.30
N SER A 200 -53.71 22.78 41.96
CA SER A 200 -54.94 22.22 42.50
C SER A 200 -54.75 21.24 43.67
N ASP A 201 -53.50 20.90 44.01
CA ASP A 201 -53.21 20.03 45.16
C ASP A 201 -53.30 20.85 46.47
N PRO A 202 -54.21 20.51 47.41
CA PRO A 202 -54.44 21.31 48.62
C PRO A 202 -53.37 20.98 49.67
N ILE A 203 -52.15 21.50 49.51
CA ILE A 203 -51.16 21.55 50.58
C ILE A 203 -51.03 23.01 51.04
N PRO A 204 -51.12 23.31 52.35
CA PRO A 204 -51.30 24.67 52.83
C PRO A 204 -50.07 25.49 52.46
N LEU A 205 -50.32 26.55 51.69
CA LEU A 205 -49.42 27.69 51.60
C LEU A 205 -49.20 28.22 53.03
N ILE A 206 -48.16 27.73 53.72
CA ILE A 206 -47.60 28.40 54.89
C ILE A 206 -46.94 29.66 54.36
N LEU A 207 -47.78 30.67 54.11
CA LEU A 207 -47.37 32.05 54.21
C LEU A 207 -47.30 32.32 55.72
N ALA A 208 -46.15 31.99 56.31
CA ALA A 208 -45.80 32.54 57.61
C ALA A 208 -45.79 34.07 57.45
N LEU A 209 -46.65 34.73 58.22
CA LEU A 209 -46.65 36.18 58.38
C LEU A 209 -45.24 36.66 58.75
N SER A 210 -44.72 37.61 57.98
CA SER A 210 -43.94 38.76 58.47
C SER A 210 -44.09 39.92 57.49
#